data_AF-A0A960MRG1-F1
#
_entry.id   AF-A0A960MRG1-F1
#
_cell.length_a   1.000
_cell.length_b   1.000
_cell.length_c   1.000
_cell.angle_alpha   90.00
_cell.angle_beta   90.00
_cell.angle_gamma   90.00
#
_symmetry.space_group_name_H-M   'P 1'
#
loop_
_entity.id
_entity.type
_entity.pdbx_description
1 polymer ?
#
loop_
_entity_poly.entity_id
_entity_poly.type
_entity_poly.pdbx_seq_one_letter_code
_entity_poly.pdbx_strand_id
1 'polypeptide(L)'
;MSPHAGWMLLEEIAPRLKAASSYLPKVGADDAEELLQDGMAIAARLLDSAERQGKQVAASSIAYYTLCQLRTGRRSTYGGRADVLSPAAQLDGRSHLTSVEAEMNDPETGESISLGEALACNDEDPSLAAARNLDWLSFLQAEDPMTGLMIGAFARGDTMRDLKEVTGLSDSGISSRKRQMAARLLEHFGADSIKTCIADAGRDPSWMADLIAEREFEACQHRPMFSPL
;
A
#
# COMPACT_ATOMS: atom_id res chain seq x y z
N MET A 1 -30.08 3.93 -9.72
CA MET A 1 -29.70 2.52 -9.84
C MET A 1 -30.91 1.61 -9.70
N SER A 2 -31.16 0.75 -10.69
CA SER A 2 -32.23 -0.24 -10.65
C SER A 2 -31.89 -1.42 -9.73
N PRO A 3 -32.89 -2.23 -9.30
CA PRO A 3 -32.64 -3.46 -8.56
C PRO A 3 -31.75 -4.46 -9.32
N HIS A 4 -31.84 -4.50 -10.66
CA HIS A 4 -31.00 -5.36 -11.48
C HIS A 4 -29.53 -4.93 -11.46
N ALA A 5 -29.26 -3.62 -11.56
CA ALA A 5 -27.89 -3.10 -11.41
C ALA A 5 -27.35 -3.30 -9.99
N GLY A 6 -28.20 -3.21 -8.95
CA GLY A 6 -27.82 -3.55 -7.58
C GLY A 6 -27.39 -5.01 -7.43
N TRP A 7 -28.16 -5.92 -8.01
CA TRP A 7 -27.82 -7.35 -8.04
C TRP A 7 -26.51 -7.60 -8.80
N MET A 8 -26.34 -7.01 -9.99
CA MET A 8 -25.12 -7.12 -10.79
C MET A 8 -23.88 -6.59 -10.04
N LEU A 9 -24.02 -5.49 -9.31
CA LEU A 9 -22.94 -4.91 -8.51
C LEU A 9 -22.47 -5.88 -7.41
N LEU A 10 -23.40 -6.48 -6.68
CA LEU A 10 -23.09 -7.33 -5.52
C LEU A 10 -22.67 -8.75 -5.92
N GLU A 11 -23.39 -9.39 -6.84
CA GLU A 11 -23.21 -10.81 -7.16
C GLU A 11 -22.17 -11.03 -8.25
N GLU A 12 -22.00 -10.09 -9.17
CA GLU A 12 -21.07 -10.24 -10.29
C GLU A 12 -19.83 -9.36 -10.15
N ILE A 13 -19.99 -8.08 -9.83
CA ILE A 13 -18.85 -7.14 -9.85
C ILE A 13 -18.02 -7.25 -8.56
N ALA A 14 -18.65 -7.25 -7.39
CA ALA A 14 -17.95 -7.26 -6.10
C ALA A 14 -16.95 -8.42 -5.93
N PRO A 15 -17.28 -9.68 -6.29
CA PRO A 15 -16.33 -10.79 -6.16
C PRO A 15 -15.08 -10.62 -7.02
N ARG A 16 -15.25 -10.05 -8.23
CA ARG A 16 -14.15 -9.78 -9.16
C ARG A 16 -13.25 -8.67 -8.65
N LEU A 17 -13.84 -7.61 -8.10
CA LEU A 17 -13.10 -6.53 -7.46
C LEU A 17 -12.35 -7.04 -6.23
N LYS A 18 -13.00 -7.81 -5.36
CA LYS A 18 -12.38 -8.38 -4.16
C LYS A 18 -11.17 -9.25 -4.49
N ALA A 19 -11.26 -10.09 -5.52
CA ALA A 19 -10.14 -10.89 -5.98
C ALA A 19 -8.97 -10.04 -6.49
N ALA A 20 -9.26 -8.90 -7.11
CA ALA A 20 -8.25 -8.02 -7.68
C ALA A 20 -7.65 -7.03 -6.66
N SER A 21 -8.40 -6.60 -5.64
CA SER A 21 -7.98 -5.57 -4.68
C SER A 21 -6.65 -5.87 -3.99
N SER A 22 -6.35 -7.14 -3.75
CA SER A 22 -5.07 -7.56 -3.15
C SER A 22 -3.84 -7.28 -4.00
N TYR A 23 -4.02 -7.07 -5.32
CA TYR A 23 -2.95 -6.89 -6.30
C TYR A 23 -2.92 -5.47 -6.89
N LEU A 24 -3.80 -4.58 -6.42
CA LEU A 24 -3.87 -3.22 -6.91
C LEU A 24 -2.88 -2.32 -6.14
N PRO A 25 -2.34 -1.27 -6.79
CA PRO A 25 -1.50 -0.29 -6.12
C PRO A 25 -2.23 0.38 -4.96
N LYS A 26 -1.67 0.21 -3.76
CA LYS A 26 -2.03 0.93 -2.55
C LYS A 26 -1.28 2.26 -2.53
N VAL A 27 -1.95 3.35 -2.18
CA VAL A 27 -1.36 4.69 -2.14
C VAL A 27 -1.46 5.21 -0.72
N GLY A 28 -0.32 5.41 -0.06
CA GLY A 28 -0.29 5.79 1.36
C GLY A 28 -0.92 4.70 2.25
N ALA A 29 -2.02 5.05 2.93
CA ALA A 29 -2.66 4.21 3.95
C ALA A 29 -3.60 3.12 3.41
N ASP A 30 -3.81 3.04 2.09
CA ASP A 30 -4.84 2.17 1.54
C ASP A 30 -4.64 0.70 1.87
N ASP A 31 -5.70 0.03 2.30
CA ASP A 31 -5.77 -1.42 2.38
C ASP A 31 -6.64 -2.04 1.28
N ALA A 32 -6.64 -3.38 1.21
CA ALA A 32 -7.40 -4.10 0.19
C ALA A 32 -8.93 -3.95 0.36
N GLU A 33 -9.41 -3.70 1.58
CA GLU A 33 -10.83 -3.48 1.88
C GLU A 33 -11.26 -2.07 1.45
N GLU A 34 -10.43 -1.05 1.70
CA GLU A 34 -10.63 0.31 1.21
C GLU A 34 -10.64 0.37 -0.32
N LEU A 35 -9.69 -0.32 -0.98
CA LEU A 35 -9.67 -0.46 -2.43
C LEU A 35 -10.92 -1.17 -2.98
N LEU A 36 -11.43 -2.17 -2.27
CA LEU A 36 -12.69 -2.83 -2.62
C LEU A 36 -13.86 -1.86 -2.48
N GLN A 37 -13.95 -1.12 -1.37
CA GLN A 37 -15.01 -0.14 -1.13
C GLN A 37 -15.01 0.95 -2.21
N ASP A 38 -13.83 1.46 -2.56
CA ASP A 38 -13.67 2.44 -3.62
C ASP A 38 -14.04 1.89 -5.00
N GLY A 39 -13.62 0.67 -5.29
CA GLY A 39 -14.02 -0.06 -6.49
C GLY A 39 -15.54 -0.18 -6.59
N MET A 40 -16.20 -0.55 -5.48
CA MET A 40 -17.65 -0.66 -5.42
C MET A 40 -18.34 0.67 -5.69
N ALA A 41 -17.81 1.79 -5.15
CA ALA A 41 -18.35 3.12 -5.39
C ALA A 41 -18.15 3.58 -6.85
N ILE A 42 -17.01 3.30 -7.47
CA ILE A 42 -16.74 3.59 -8.89
C ILE A 42 -17.67 2.75 -9.77
N ALA A 43 -17.77 1.44 -9.54
CA ALA A 43 -18.62 0.53 -10.28
C ALA A 43 -20.11 0.93 -10.20
N ALA A 44 -20.59 1.30 -9.01
CA ALA A 44 -21.95 1.79 -8.82
C ALA A 44 -22.24 3.04 -9.66
N ARG A 45 -21.29 4.00 -9.72
CA ARG A 45 -21.44 5.19 -10.56
C ARG A 45 -21.43 4.88 -12.05
N LEU A 46 -20.59 3.94 -12.49
CA LEU A 46 -20.56 3.50 -13.88
C LEU A 46 -21.88 2.83 -14.29
N LEU A 47 -22.43 1.96 -13.43
CA LEU A 47 -23.74 1.34 -13.64
C LEU A 47 -24.87 2.37 -13.70
N ASP A 48 -24.95 3.27 -12.72
CA ASP A 48 -25.97 4.31 -12.66
C ASP A 48 -25.89 5.26 -13.87
N SER A 49 -24.68 5.56 -14.36
CA SER A 49 -24.47 6.34 -15.59
C SER A 49 -24.91 5.58 -16.85
N ALA A 50 -24.59 4.29 -16.96
CA ALA A 50 -25.00 3.45 -18.08
C ALA A 50 -26.53 3.32 -18.15
N GLU A 51 -27.19 3.12 -16.99
CA GLU A 51 -28.65 3.07 -16.90
C GLU A 51 -29.30 4.39 -17.33
N ARG A 52 -28.80 5.54 -16.85
CA ARG A 52 -29.31 6.86 -17.28
C ARG A 52 -29.19 7.08 -18.78
N GLN A 53 -28.19 6.48 -19.42
CA GLN A 53 -27.97 6.57 -20.86
C GLN A 53 -28.70 5.47 -21.65
N GLY A 54 -29.45 4.58 -20.98
CA GLY A 54 -30.12 3.45 -21.62
C GLY A 54 -29.17 2.41 -22.22
N LYS A 55 -27.91 2.37 -21.78
CA LYS A 55 -26.89 1.44 -22.28
C LYS A 55 -26.92 0.14 -21.51
N GLN A 56 -26.94 -0.97 -22.22
CA GLN A 56 -26.72 -2.29 -21.63
C GLN A 56 -25.22 -2.56 -21.52
N VAL A 57 -24.76 -2.87 -20.33
CA VAL A 57 -23.34 -3.09 -20.00
C VAL A 57 -23.18 -4.43 -19.31
N ALA A 58 -22.13 -5.17 -19.68
CA ALA A 58 -21.78 -6.40 -19.00
C ALA A 58 -21.04 -6.11 -17.69
N ALA A 59 -21.25 -6.94 -16.67
CA ALA A 59 -20.55 -6.85 -15.39
C ALA A 59 -19.03 -6.91 -15.55
N SER A 60 -18.54 -7.73 -16.48
CA SER A 60 -17.12 -7.84 -16.80
C SER A 60 -16.52 -6.53 -17.30
N SER A 61 -17.24 -5.79 -18.15
CA SER A 61 -16.81 -4.48 -18.65
C SER A 61 -16.74 -3.45 -17.53
N ILE A 62 -17.76 -3.42 -16.65
CA ILE A 62 -17.77 -2.49 -15.50
C ILE A 62 -16.63 -2.82 -14.54
N ALA A 63 -16.42 -4.09 -14.22
CA ALA A 63 -15.31 -4.53 -13.38
C ALA A 63 -13.95 -4.14 -14.01
N TYR A 64 -13.77 -4.38 -15.31
CA TYR A 64 -12.55 -4.02 -16.04
C TYR A 64 -12.25 -2.52 -15.94
N TYR A 65 -13.19 -1.65 -16.30
CA TYR A 65 -12.97 -0.20 -16.25
C TYR A 65 -12.81 0.33 -14.82
N THR A 66 -13.45 -0.31 -13.85
CA THR A 66 -13.26 -0.01 -12.43
C THR A 66 -11.83 -0.33 -12.00
N LEU A 67 -11.31 -1.50 -12.38
CA LEU A 67 -9.93 -1.90 -12.09
C LEU A 67 -8.91 -1.00 -12.78
N CYS A 68 -9.15 -0.59 -14.03
CA CYS A 68 -8.30 0.40 -14.70
C CYS A 68 -8.22 1.71 -13.90
N GLN A 69 -9.34 2.20 -13.34
CA GLN A 69 -9.30 3.39 -12.49
C GLN A 69 -8.56 3.14 -11.18
N LEU A 70 -8.80 2.03 -10.49
CA LEU A 70 -8.10 1.73 -9.24
C LEU A 70 -6.58 1.56 -9.44
N ARG A 71 -6.15 0.98 -10.57
CA ARG A 71 -4.72 0.81 -10.92
C ARG A 71 -3.96 2.12 -11.03
N THR A 72 -4.62 3.21 -11.40
CA THR A 72 -3.98 4.52 -11.49
C THR A 72 -3.76 5.19 -10.12
N GLY A 73 -3.96 4.47 -9.00
CA GLY A 73 -3.90 5.04 -7.65
C GLY A 73 -5.08 5.96 -7.33
N ARG A 74 -6.09 6.02 -8.21
CA ARG A 74 -7.24 6.88 -8.05
C ARG A 74 -8.25 6.26 -7.11
N ARG A 75 -8.73 7.08 -6.18
CA ARG A 75 -9.75 6.75 -5.20
C ARG A 75 -11.10 7.28 -5.62
N SER A 76 -12.17 6.78 -4.99
CA SER A 76 -13.54 7.08 -5.40
C SER A 76 -13.91 8.57 -5.29
N THR A 77 -13.12 9.37 -4.60
CA THR A 77 -13.43 10.76 -4.26
C THR A 77 -13.02 11.81 -5.31
N TYR A 78 -12.15 11.51 -6.29
CA TYR A 78 -11.75 12.51 -7.30
C TYR A 78 -11.59 11.98 -8.74
N GLY A 79 -12.48 12.45 -9.60
CA GLY A 79 -12.55 12.16 -11.04
C GLY A 79 -12.89 13.41 -11.86
N GLY A 80 -12.35 14.57 -11.46
CA GLY A 80 -12.65 15.85 -12.08
C GLY A 80 -12.04 16.00 -13.46
N ARG A 81 -12.61 16.90 -14.27
CA ARG A 81 -12.07 17.30 -15.59
C ARG A 81 -10.70 17.99 -15.54
N ALA A 82 -10.22 18.33 -14.35
CA ALA A 82 -8.89 18.88 -14.12
C ALA A 82 -7.82 17.79 -13.92
N ASP A 83 -8.25 16.53 -13.77
CA ASP A 83 -7.34 15.41 -13.61
C ASP A 83 -7.00 14.80 -14.97
N VAL A 84 -5.71 14.84 -15.31
CA VAL A 84 -5.17 14.43 -16.62
C VAL A 84 -5.37 12.96 -16.94
N LEU A 85 -5.48 12.10 -15.92
CA LEU A 85 -5.69 10.66 -16.09
C LEU A 85 -7.18 10.30 -16.13
N SER A 86 -8.10 11.28 -15.97
CA SER A 86 -9.52 10.97 -15.85
C SER A 86 -10.12 10.69 -17.22
N PRO A 87 -11.03 9.70 -17.36
CA PRO A 87 -11.70 9.44 -18.63
C PRO A 87 -12.41 10.69 -19.16
N ALA A 88 -13.00 11.50 -18.27
CA ALA A 88 -13.68 12.74 -18.63
C ALA A 88 -12.71 13.79 -19.21
N ALA A 89 -11.52 13.97 -18.63
CA ALA A 89 -10.55 14.93 -19.14
C ALA A 89 -9.91 14.48 -20.45
N GLN A 90 -9.69 13.17 -20.63
CA GLN A 90 -9.21 12.60 -21.89
C GLN A 90 -10.24 12.75 -23.02
N LEU A 91 -11.52 12.52 -22.72
CA LEU A 91 -12.62 12.69 -23.69
C LEU A 91 -12.83 14.16 -24.08
N ASP A 92 -12.65 15.08 -23.13
CA ASP A 92 -12.79 16.52 -23.39
C ASP A 92 -11.56 17.12 -24.12
N GLY A 93 -10.44 16.40 -24.18
CA GLY A 93 -9.20 16.84 -24.82
C GLY A 93 -8.54 18.08 -24.18
N ARG A 94 -8.95 18.46 -22.97
CA ARG A 94 -8.45 19.66 -22.27
C ARG A 94 -7.10 19.47 -21.59
N SER A 95 -6.75 18.23 -21.29
CA SER A 95 -5.49 17.86 -20.65
C SER A 95 -5.03 16.51 -21.21
N HIS A 96 -3.74 16.35 -21.43
CA HIS A 96 -3.14 15.11 -21.92
C HIS A 96 -1.92 14.75 -21.06
N LEU A 97 -1.71 13.46 -20.84
CA LEU A 97 -0.53 12.95 -20.16
C LEU A 97 0.67 13.07 -21.11
N THR A 98 1.74 13.73 -20.67
CA THR A 98 2.96 13.88 -21.49
C THR A 98 3.86 12.65 -21.35
N SER A 99 4.25 12.28 -20.13
CA SER A 99 5.03 11.06 -19.88
C SER A 99 5.01 10.69 -18.39
N VAL A 100 5.02 9.40 -18.10
CA VAL A 100 5.29 8.79 -16.77
C VAL A 100 6.61 8.02 -16.80
N GLU A 101 6.98 7.50 -17.98
CA GLU A 101 8.23 6.76 -18.23
C GLU A 101 9.44 7.66 -18.53
N ALA A 102 9.32 8.97 -18.32
CA ALA A 102 10.46 9.85 -18.54
C ALA A 102 11.58 9.48 -17.55
N GLU A 103 12.75 9.14 -18.07
CA GLU A 103 13.92 8.80 -17.26
C GLU A 103 14.41 10.01 -16.47
N MET A 104 14.72 9.76 -15.20
CA MET A 104 15.37 10.72 -14.31
C MET A 104 16.34 9.99 -13.39
N ASN A 105 17.29 10.72 -12.82
CA ASN A 105 18.22 10.13 -11.85
C ASN A 105 17.64 10.27 -10.45
N ASP A 106 17.62 9.17 -9.71
CA ASP A 106 17.35 9.17 -8.28
C ASP A 106 18.43 10.02 -7.57
N PRO A 107 18.05 11.06 -6.80
CA PRO A 107 19.00 11.93 -6.12
C PRO A 107 19.77 11.22 -4.99
N GLU A 108 19.26 10.13 -4.43
CA GLU A 108 19.87 9.39 -3.32
C GLU A 108 20.79 8.27 -3.81
N THR A 109 20.33 7.48 -4.78
CA THR A 109 21.07 6.31 -5.29
C THR A 109 21.87 6.59 -6.56
N GLY A 110 21.46 7.60 -7.34
CA GLY A 110 22.03 7.91 -8.66
C GLY A 110 21.56 6.98 -9.78
N GLU A 111 20.63 6.06 -9.50
CA GLU A 111 20.09 5.12 -10.49
C GLU A 111 19.08 5.80 -11.43
N SER A 112 18.93 5.27 -12.64
CA SER A 112 17.91 5.74 -13.59
C SER A 112 16.55 5.19 -13.18
N ILE A 113 15.64 6.07 -12.80
CA ILE A 113 14.27 5.77 -12.40
C ILE A 113 13.27 6.48 -13.32
N SER A 114 12.04 5.99 -13.39
CA SER A 114 10.98 6.66 -14.14
C SER A 114 10.42 7.83 -13.33
N LEU A 115 9.86 8.84 -14.00
CA LEU A 115 9.13 9.92 -13.34
C LEU A 115 7.97 9.37 -12.47
N GLY A 116 7.34 8.28 -12.90
CA GLY A 116 6.32 7.57 -12.12
C GLY A 116 6.84 7.03 -10.81
N GLU A 117 8.01 6.38 -10.81
CA GLU A 117 8.66 5.89 -9.59
C GLU A 117 9.09 7.01 -8.66
N ALA A 118 9.67 8.08 -9.20
CA ALA A 118 10.07 9.23 -8.38
C ALA A 118 8.89 9.92 -7.69
N LEU A 119 7.71 9.86 -8.29
CA LEU A 119 6.47 10.40 -7.72
C LEU A 119 5.72 9.38 -6.85
N ALA A 120 6.07 8.09 -6.92
CA ALA A 120 5.50 7.06 -6.08
C ALA A 120 6.04 7.22 -4.65
N CYS A 121 5.29 7.93 -3.81
CA CYS A 121 5.60 8.04 -2.38
C CYS A 121 5.38 6.66 -1.73
N ASN A 122 6.48 5.94 -1.51
CA ASN A 122 6.49 4.71 -0.70
C ASN A 122 6.72 5.00 0.78
N ASP A 123 7.03 6.25 1.12
CA ASP A 123 7.12 6.68 2.51
C ASP A 123 5.74 6.55 3.17
N GLU A 124 5.78 6.17 4.44
CA GLU A 124 4.59 6.12 5.26
C GLU A 124 3.92 7.51 5.34
N ASP A 125 2.60 7.53 5.24
CA ASP A 125 1.82 8.76 5.39
C ASP A 125 2.12 9.43 6.75
N PRO A 126 2.40 10.76 6.78
CA PRO A 126 2.71 11.47 8.02
C PRO A 126 1.63 11.34 9.12
N SER A 127 0.37 11.17 8.74
CA SER A 127 -0.74 10.98 9.69
C SER A 127 -0.70 9.58 10.31
N LEU A 128 -0.35 8.55 9.52
CA LEU A 128 -0.10 7.20 10.05
C LEU A 128 1.11 7.17 10.98
N ALA A 129 2.22 7.83 10.58
CA ALA A 129 3.39 7.96 11.42
C ALA A 129 3.05 8.65 12.76
N ALA A 130 2.22 9.70 12.72
CA ALA A 130 1.74 10.38 13.92
C ALA A 130 0.82 9.50 14.78
N ALA A 131 -0.13 8.79 14.19
CA ALA A 131 -1.03 7.88 14.89
C ALA A 131 -0.25 6.78 15.62
N ARG A 132 0.69 6.14 14.92
CA ARG A 132 1.57 5.12 15.52
C ARG A 132 2.39 5.69 16.68
N ASN A 133 2.89 6.91 16.57
CA ASN A 133 3.61 7.57 17.65
C ASN A 133 2.71 7.79 18.89
N LEU A 134 1.44 8.14 18.70
CA LEU A 134 0.48 8.29 19.80
C LEU A 134 0.20 6.95 20.48
N ASP A 135 0.06 5.86 19.72
CA ASP A 135 -0.15 4.52 20.28
C ASP A 135 1.06 4.05 21.08
N TRP A 136 2.28 4.26 20.57
CA TRP A 136 3.51 3.97 21.33
C TRP A 136 3.63 4.82 22.59
N LEU A 137 3.29 6.11 22.54
CA LEU A 137 3.29 6.98 23.72
C LEU A 137 2.29 6.48 24.76
N SER A 138 1.08 6.10 24.34
CA SER A 138 0.05 5.53 25.21
C SER A 138 0.55 4.26 25.91
N PHE A 139 1.14 3.34 25.15
CA PHE A 139 1.72 2.11 25.68
C PHE A 139 2.84 2.40 26.69
N LEU A 140 3.81 3.25 26.33
CA LEU A 140 4.95 3.57 27.19
C LEU A 140 4.55 4.31 28.47
N GLN A 141 3.44 5.08 28.46
CA GLN A 141 2.89 5.73 29.65
C GLN A 141 2.18 4.75 30.59
N ALA A 142 1.57 3.69 30.06
CA ALA A 142 0.89 2.67 30.85
C ALA A 142 1.86 1.65 31.48
N GLU A 143 3.03 1.45 30.88
CA GLU A 143 4.01 0.46 31.28
C GLU A 143 5.02 0.96 32.32
N ASP A 144 5.74 0.01 32.93
CA ASP A 144 6.81 0.35 33.85
C ASP A 144 8.04 0.93 33.13
N PRO A 145 8.79 1.85 33.76
CA PRO A 145 9.96 2.49 33.14
C PRO A 145 11.03 1.50 32.66
N MET A 146 11.11 0.32 33.31
CA MET A 146 12.05 -0.73 32.94
C MET A 146 11.66 -1.40 31.61
N THR A 147 10.37 -1.63 31.38
CA THR A 147 9.83 -2.10 30.10
C THR A 147 10.11 -1.09 28.99
N GLY A 148 9.89 0.21 29.22
CA GLY A 148 10.22 1.26 28.25
C GLY A 148 11.71 1.30 27.89
N LEU A 149 12.59 1.15 28.88
CA LEU A 149 14.04 1.07 28.67
C LEU A 149 14.42 -0.15 27.82
N MET A 150 13.84 -1.31 28.11
CA MET A 150 14.08 -2.53 27.33
C MET A 150 13.63 -2.41 25.88
N ILE A 151 12.45 -1.81 25.63
CA ILE A 151 11.94 -1.55 24.28
C ILE A 151 12.88 -0.62 23.52
N GLY A 152 13.28 0.50 24.15
CA GLY A 152 14.22 1.44 23.53
C GLY A 152 15.57 0.80 23.21
N ALA A 153 16.05 -0.12 24.04
CA ALA A 153 17.27 -0.88 23.78
C ALA A 153 17.12 -1.81 22.57
N PHE A 154 16.03 -2.59 22.50
CA PHE A 154 15.78 -3.45 21.35
C PHE A 154 15.56 -2.66 20.05
N ALA A 155 14.90 -1.50 20.11
CA ALA A 155 14.69 -0.64 18.94
C ALA A 155 16.01 -0.09 18.36
N ARG A 156 17.04 0.11 19.19
CA ARG A 156 18.39 0.48 18.74
C ARG A 156 19.22 -0.69 18.21
N GLY A 157 18.74 -1.92 18.39
CA GLY A 157 19.49 -3.14 18.07
C GLY A 157 20.42 -3.62 19.18
N ASP A 158 20.27 -3.12 20.41
CA ASP A 158 21.08 -3.56 21.55
C ASP A 158 20.84 -5.06 21.83
N THR A 159 21.90 -5.78 22.22
CA THR A 159 21.82 -7.21 22.50
C THR A 159 21.38 -7.49 23.95
N MET A 160 21.00 -8.74 24.24
CA MET A 160 20.67 -9.15 25.62
C MET A 160 21.85 -9.00 26.59
N ARG A 161 23.11 -8.98 26.10
CA ARG A 161 24.28 -8.72 26.94
C ARG A 161 24.38 -7.25 27.32
N ASP A 162 24.13 -6.36 26.38
CA ASP A 162 24.17 -4.91 26.60
C ASP A 162 23.09 -4.50 27.62
N LEU A 163 21.91 -5.12 27.49
CA LEU A 163 20.81 -4.96 28.46
C LEU A 163 21.19 -5.38 29.88
N LYS A 164 22.08 -6.37 30.07
CA LYS A 164 22.48 -6.81 31.40
C LYS A 164 23.26 -5.74 32.15
N GLU A 165 24.17 -5.06 31.45
CA GLU A 165 24.97 -3.99 32.03
C GLU A 165 24.10 -2.79 32.43
N VAL A 166 23.09 -2.48 31.61
CA VAL A 166 22.20 -1.34 31.83
C VAL A 166 21.12 -1.62 32.89
N THR A 167 20.58 -2.84 32.92
CA THR A 167 19.41 -3.18 33.75
C THR A 167 19.76 -3.87 35.06
N GLY A 168 20.98 -4.42 35.20
CA GLY A 168 21.41 -5.19 36.36
C GLY A 168 20.67 -6.52 36.56
N LEU A 169 19.85 -6.93 35.59
CA LEU A 169 19.06 -8.16 35.66
C LEU A 169 19.87 -9.39 35.23
N SER A 170 19.54 -10.55 35.78
CA SER A 170 20.06 -11.82 35.28
C SER A 170 19.51 -12.14 33.89
N ASP A 171 20.20 -12.99 33.13
CA ASP A 171 19.77 -13.45 31.81
C ASP A 171 18.36 -14.08 31.85
N SER A 172 18.05 -14.80 32.94
CA SER A 172 16.73 -15.37 33.21
C SER A 172 15.67 -14.29 33.48
N GLY A 173 16.03 -13.23 34.20
CA GLY A 173 15.18 -12.07 34.47
C GLY A 173 14.85 -11.29 33.20
N ILE A 174 15.86 -11.03 32.36
CA ILE A 174 15.69 -10.38 31.04
C ILE A 174 14.77 -11.22 30.15
N SER A 175 15.00 -12.54 30.09
CA SER A 175 14.17 -13.46 29.29
C SER A 175 12.73 -13.53 29.77
N SER A 176 12.50 -13.49 31.10
CA SER A 176 11.15 -13.48 31.68
C SER A 176 10.41 -12.18 31.36
N ARG A 177 11.07 -11.04 31.57
CA ARG A 177 10.50 -9.72 31.25
C ARG A 177 10.23 -9.55 29.77
N LYS A 178 11.11 -10.02 28.89
CA LYS A 178 10.88 -10.04 27.45
C LYS A 178 9.59 -10.77 27.09
N ARG A 179 9.31 -11.92 27.70
CA ARG A 179 8.06 -12.66 27.48
C ARG A 179 6.84 -11.91 27.97
N GLN A 180 6.91 -11.27 29.14
CA GLN A 180 5.82 -10.45 29.67
C GLN A 180 5.55 -9.23 28.78
N MET A 181 6.60 -8.52 28.39
CA MET A 181 6.55 -7.40 27.46
C MET A 181 5.93 -7.80 26.11
N ALA A 182 6.35 -8.93 25.54
CA ALA A 182 5.78 -9.44 24.29
C ALA A 182 4.28 -9.74 24.43
N ALA A 183 3.84 -10.32 25.54
CA ALA A 183 2.42 -10.56 25.78
C ALA A 183 1.62 -9.25 25.88
N ARG A 184 2.14 -8.25 26.59
CA ARG A 184 1.50 -6.92 26.72
C ARG A 184 1.45 -6.14 25.41
N LEU A 185 2.51 -6.22 24.60
CA LEU A 185 2.53 -5.64 23.25
C LEU A 185 1.43 -6.27 22.38
N LEU A 186 1.29 -7.60 22.41
CA LEU A 186 0.24 -8.30 21.65
C LEU A 186 -1.16 -7.94 22.14
N GLU A 187 -1.34 -7.74 23.45
CA GLU A 187 -2.61 -7.31 24.04
C GLU A 187 -2.97 -5.86 23.67
N HIS A 188 -1.99 -4.95 23.71
CA HIS A 188 -2.22 -3.52 23.48
C HIS A 188 -2.44 -3.19 22.00
N PHE A 189 -1.61 -3.72 21.10
CA PHE A 189 -1.67 -3.41 19.67
C PHE A 189 -2.52 -4.40 18.87
N GLY A 190 -2.89 -5.53 19.47
CA GLY A 190 -3.59 -6.62 18.79
C GLY A 190 -2.62 -7.59 18.11
N ALA A 191 -2.80 -8.88 18.38
CA ALA A 191 -1.94 -9.94 17.84
C ALA A 191 -2.01 -10.06 16.32
N ASP A 192 -3.17 -9.79 15.72
CA ASP A 192 -3.36 -9.88 14.28
C ASP A 192 -2.76 -8.66 13.58
N SER A 193 -2.93 -7.46 14.13
CA SER A 193 -2.30 -6.23 13.63
C SER A 193 -0.78 -6.36 13.58
N ILE A 194 -0.15 -6.84 14.67
CA ILE A 194 1.31 -7.05 14.72
C ILE A 194 1.76 -8.10 13.70
N LYS A 195 1.03 -9.21 13.55
CA LYS A 195 1.39 -10.23 12.56
C LYS A 195 1.32 -9.68 11.13
N THR A 196 0.29 -8.92 10.80
CA THR A 196 0.14 -8.27 9.50
C THR A 196 1.28 -7.28 9.27
N CYS A 197 1.57 -6.41 10.25
CA CYS A 197 2.69 -5.47 10.16
C CYS A 197 4.03 -6.18 9.96
N ILE A 198 4.30 -7.31 10.64
CA ILE A 198 5.54 -8.08 10.47
C ILE A 198 5.58 -8.78 9.10
N ALA A 199 4.45 -9.26 8.61
CA ALA A 199 4.35 -9.90 7.30
C ALA A 199 4.55 -8.91 6.14
N ASP A 200 4.14 -7.66 6.35
CA ASP A 200 4.26 -6.56 5.37
C ASP A 200 5.57 -5.76 5.56
N ALA A 201 6.20 -5.81 6.73
CA ALA A 201 7.44 -5.10 7.03
C ALA A 201 8.57 -5.55 6.09
N GLY A 202 9.03 -4.64 5.24
CA GLY A 202 10.12 -4.86 4.31
C GLY A 202 9.75 -5.67 3.07
N ARG A 203 8.45 -5.86 2.79
CA ARG A 203 8.00 -6.45 1.53
C ARG A 203 7.67 -5.37 0.53
N ASP A 204 8.39 -5.34 -0.57
CA ASP A 204 8.02 -4.48 -1.69
C ASP A 204 6.61 -4.83 -2.17
N PRO A 205 5.79 -3.82 -2.51
CA PRO A 205 4.50 -4.06 -3.14
C PRO A 205 4.67 -4.97 -4.36
N SER A 206 3.74 -5.91 -4.59
CA SER A 206 3.86 -6.87 -5.70
C SER A 206 4.02 -6.21 -7.07
N TRP A 207 3.39 -5.04 -7.27
CA TRP A 207 3.52 -4.28 -8.52
C TRP A 207 4.94 -3.72 -8.73
N MET A 208 5.67 -3.42 -7.66
CA MET A 208 7.05 -2.96 -7.74
C MET A 208 7.98 -4.12 -8.08
N ALA A 209 7.71 -5.32 -7.54
CA ALA A 209 8.42 -6.53 -7.96
C ALA A 209 8.22 -6.84 -9.45
N ASP A 210 7.00 -6.65 -9.97
CA ASP A 210 6.72 -6.81 -11.41
C ASP A 210 7.49 -5.78 -12.26
N LEU A 211 7.54 -4.52 -11.82
CA LEU A 211 8.27 -3.44 -12.50
C LEU A 211 9.80 -3.67 -12.49
N ILE A 212 10.35 -4.11 -11.36
CA ILE A 212 11.76 -4.51 -11.25
C ILE A 212 12.04 -5.68 -12.19
N ALA A 213 11.17 -6.70 -12.23
CA ALA A 213 11.34 -7.84 -13.11
C ALA A 213 11.29 -7.45 -14.60
N GLU A 214 10.42 -6.51 -14.98
CA GLU A 214 10.38 -5.95 -16.34
C GLU A 214 11.69 -5.22 -16.68
N ARG A 215 12.22 -4.40 -15.76
CA ARG A 215 13.52 -3.75 -15.94
C ARG A 215 14.68 -4.73 -16.08
N GLU A 216 14.75 -5.72 -15.20
CA GLU A 216 15.79 -6.75 -15.27
C GLU A 216 15.73 -7.50 -16.60
N PHE A 217 14.52 -7.75 -17.10
CA PHE A 217 14.29 -8.37 -18.38
C PHE A 217 14.76 -7.48 -19.55
N GLU A 218 14.39 -6.20 -19.58
CA GLU A 218 14.84 -5.24 -20.59
C GLU A 218 16.36 -5.05 -20.57
N ALA A 219 16.96 -4.92 -19.38
CA ALA A 219 18.41 -4.84 -19.20
C ALA A 219 19.11 -6.10 -19.72
N CYS A 220 18.52 -7.28 -19.56
CA CYS A 220 19.03 -8.53 -20.11
C CYS A 220 18.86 -8.61 -21.63
N GLN A 221 17.79 -8.07 -22.21
CA GLN A 221 17.58 -8.02 -23.66
C GLN A 221 18.57 -7.08 -24.36
N HIS A 222 18.91 -5.96 -23.74
CA HIS A 222 19.84 -4.98 -24.29
C HIS A 222 21.31 -5.23 -23.93
N ARG A 223 21.61 -6.29 -23.17
CA ARG A 223 22.99 -6.72 -22.92
C ARG A 223 23.56 -7.37 -24.18
N PRO A 224 24.58 -6.80 -24.85
CA PRO A 224 25.17 -7.43 -26.01
C PRO A 224 25.79 -8.78 -25.60
N MET A 225 25.23 -9.87 -26.11
CA MET A 225 25.88 -11.18 -26.10
C MET A 225 27.14 -11.05 -26.95
N PHE A 226 28.29 -10.99 -26.28
CA PHE A 226 29.66 -10.92 -26.82
C PHE A 226 30.12 -9.55 -27.33
N SER A 227 31.05 -8.94 -26.59
CA SER A 227 32.06 -8.07 -27.16
C SER A 227 33.34 -8.91 -27.34
N PRO A 228 33.74 -9.29 -28.57
CA PRO A 228 35.03 -9.95 -28.76
C PRO A 228 36.14 -8.90 -28.58
N LEU A 229 37.15 -9.28 -27.81
CA LEU A 229 38.44 -8.59 -27.70
C LEU A 229 39.18 -8.55 -29.05
#